data_AF-A0A8H6UL49-F1
#
_entry.id   AF-A0A8H6UL49-F1
#
_cell.length_a   1.000
_cell.length_b   1.000
_cell.length_c   1.000
_cell.angle_alpha   90.00
_cell.angle_beta   90.00
_cell.angle_gamma   90.00
#
_symmetry.space_group_name_H-M   'P 1'
#
loop_
_entity.id
_entity.type
_entity.pdbx_description
1 polymer ?
#
loop_
_entity_poly.entity_id
_entity_poly.type
_entity_poly.pdbx_seq_one_letter_code
_entity_poly.pdbx_strand_id
1 'polypeptide(L)'
;MPTFATFLGLAISGAASASAAALGAYNVDPNSISVSGLSSGGFMSAQLGVAYSDTFKVGFGVFAGGPYDCARGQSYTTCMYNQNPSIAAPVANMKSWSGNKINPVSNLQSRKIYMWTGSADTTVGTNVMSQLKTQLANFDTAANVAYITTSGAAHTFPTDFDASGDNSCSSSVSPFISNCQYDGAGAVLKWMYGSLNARNTGTLSGSIVSFSQTGEYGASGMDTTGYLYVPKACQAGSATVCKLHVALHGCKQSYSMIGSKFVSNTGYNKWADTNNIIILYPQAVADNTMHTVWTGTLLPNPNGCWDWVGWYGANADQLGGVQMAAIVNQVARIVSGYGASPTATLTTTPGSKTTTTTTTTTTALAPLYGQCGGIGWTGPTACATGVCTAYSPYYAQCLLIV
;
A
#
# COMPACT_ATOMS: atom_id res chain seq x y z
N MET A 1 -18.61 -0.08 -67.85
CA MET A 1 -18.03 0.66 -66.71
C MET A 1 -17.98 -0.28 -65.52
N PRO A 2 -16.82 -0.81 -65.09
CA PRO A 2 -16.73 -1.51 -63.82
C PRO A 2 -16.29 -0.52 -62.73
N THR A 3 -17.08 -0.46 -61.66
CA THR A 3 -16.84 0.31 -60.45
C THR A 3 -15.74 -0.37 -59.61
N PHE A 4 -14.63 0.34 -59.38
CA PHE A 4 -13.60 -0.06 -58.44
C PHE A 4 -14.07 0.25 -57.00
N ALA A 5 -14.20 -0.77 -56.17
CA ALA A 5 -14.42 -0.62 -54.73
C ALA A 5 -13.06 -0.64 -54.01
N THR A 6 -12.64 0.51 -53.48
CA THR A 6 -11.41 0.67 -52.71
C THR A 6 -11.68 0.24 -51.27
N PHE A 7 -11.12 -0.90 -50.83
CA PHE A 7 -11.13 -1.30 -49.42
C PHE A 7 -10.08 -0.50 -48.64
N LEU A 8 -10.55 0.37 -47.74
CA LEU A 8 -9.71 1.08 -46.78
C LEU A 8 -9.41 0.14 -45.61
N GLY A 9 -8.19 -0.41 -45.57
CA GLY A 9 -7.70 -1.23 -44.47
C GLY A 9 -7.52 -0.39 -43.21
N LEU A 10 -8.39 -0.57 -42.22
CA LEU A 10 -8.26 0.03 -40.90
C LEU A 10 -7.17 -0.74 -40.13
N ALA A 11 -5.97 -0.17 -40.00
CA ALA A 11 -4.93 -0.69 -39.14
C ALA A 11 -5.35 -0.50 -37.68
N ILE A 12 -5.79 -1.58 -37.03
CA ILE A 12 -6.06 -1.60 -35.60
C ILE A 12 -4.70 -1.64 -34.90
N SER A 13 -4.23 -0.46 -34.48
CA SER A 13 -3.09 -0.31 -33.58
C SER A 13 -3.46 -0.94 -32.25
N GLY A 14 -3.06 -2.19 -32.01
CA GLY A 14 -3.16 -2.81 -30.71
C GLY A 14 -2.32 -2.02 -29.71
N ALA A 15 -2.97 -1.35 -28.76
CA ALA A 15 -2.29 -0.81 -27.60
C ALA A 15 -1.70 -1.98 -26.82
N ALA A 16 -0.38 -2.19 -26.95
CA ALA A 16 0.34 -3.12 -26.10
C ALA A 16 0.12 -2.66 -24.66
N SER A 17 -0.66 -3.43 -23.91
CA SER A 17 -0.81 -3.23 -22.47
C SER A 17 0.56 -3.48 -21.86
N ALA A 18 1.27 -2.43 -21.48
CA ALA A 18 2.54 -2.55 -20.78
C ALA A 18 2.26 -3.31 -19.48
N SER A 19 2.76 -4.53 -19.38
CA SER A 19 2.74 -5.31 -18.14
C SER A 19 3.36 -4.47 -17.03
N ALA A 20 2.64 -4.28 -15.92
CA ALA A 20 3.15 -3.49 -14.80
C ALA A 20 4.48 -4.08 -14.31
N ALA A 21 5.48 -3.22 -14.08
CA ALA A 21 6.82 -3.66 -13.71
C ALA A 21 6.82 -4.43 -12.38
N ALA A 22 7.86 -5.23 -12.13
CA ALA A 22 8.05 -5.84 -10.82
C ALA A 22 8.23 -4.75 -9.74
N LEU A 23 7.70 -4.99 -8.54
CA LEU A 23 7.90 -4.07 -7.42
C LEU A 23 9.39 -4.01 -7.04
N GLY A 24 9.93 -2.79 -6.93
CA GLY A 24 11.33 -2.53 -6.62
C GLY A 24 11.67 -2.71 -5.13
N ALA A 25 12.96 -2.92 -4.85
CA ALA A 25 13.55 -2.72 -3.52
C ALA A 25 14.25 -1.37 -3.46
N TYR A 26 14.21 -0.75 -2.30
CA TYR A 26 14.75 0.59 -2.05
C TYR A 26 15.54 0.58 -0.74
N ASN A 27 16.49 1.51 -0.60
CA ASN A 27 17.25 1.69 0.63
C ASN A 27 16.36 2.38 1.69
N VAL A 28 15.39 1.67 2.23
CA VAL A 28 14.40 2.18 3.19
C VAL A 28 14.61 1.54 4.55
N ASP A 29 14.79 2.34 5.60
CA ASP A 29 14.94 1.80 6.96
C ASP A 29 13.65 1.06 7.40
N PRO A 30 13.70 -0.26 7.68
CA PRO A 30 12.53 -1.03 8.10
C PRO A 30 11.94 -0.57 9.44
N ASN A 31 12.65 0.26 10.22
CA ASN A 31 12.12 0.88 11.43
C ASN A 31 11.36 2.19 11.17
N SER A 32 11.30 2.66 9.93
CA SER A 32 10.75 3.96 9.53
C SER A 32 9.48 3.85 8.66
N ILE A 33 8.65 2.83 8.96
CA ILE A 33 7.43 2.52 8.20
C ILE A 33 6.18 3.01 8.95
N SER A 34 5.29 3.71 8.26
CA SER A 34 3.96 4.08 8.74
C SER A 34 2.89 3.91 7.65
N VAL A 35 1.62 3.98 8.03
CA VAL A 35 0.47 3.89 7.11
C VAL A 35 -0.58 4.95 7.45
N SER A 36 -1.31 5.46 6.46
CA SER A 36 -2.54 6.21 6.71
C SER A 36 -3.57 5.98 5.62
N GLY A 37 -4.82 6.34 5.86
CA GLY A 37 -5.85 6.28 4.82
C GLY A 37 -7.14 7.00 5.14
N LEU A 38 -7.99 7.17 4.11
CA LEU A 38 -9.32 7.77 4.20
C LEU A 38 -10.41 6.70 4.21
N SER A 39 -11.49 6.88 4.97
CA SER A 39 -12.70 6.05 4.87
C SER A 39 -12.39 4.57 5.13
N SER A 40 -12.75 3.65 4.23
CA SER A 40 -12.32 2.24 4.31
C SER A 40 -10.79 2.07 4.34
N GLY A 41 -10.03 2.95 3.67
CA GLY A 41 -8.57 3.02 3.82
C GLY A 41 -8.13 3.49 5.21
N GLY A 42 -8.94 4.30 5.89
CA GLY A 42 -8.74 4.69 7.28
C GLY A 42 -9.00 3.53 8.25
N PHE A 43 -10.08 2.76 8.04
CA PHE A 43 -10.30 1.49 8.75
C PHE A 43 -9.14 0.53 8.51
N MET A 44 -8.76 0.29 7.26
CA MET A 44 -7.63 -0.58 6.90
C MET A 44 -6.30 -0.09 7.50
N SER A 45 -6.06 1.22 7.56
CA SER A 45 -4.89 1.78 8.24
C SER A 45 -4.86 1.45 9.73
N ALA A 46 -6.01 1.47 10.42
CA ALA A 46 -6.10 1.05 11.81
C ALA A 46 -5.90 -0.47 11.94
N GLN A 47 -6.45 -1.27 11.02
CA GLN A 47 -6.25 -2.73 10.99
C GLN A 47 -4.77 -3.09 10.82
N LEU A 48 -4.09 -2.49 9.84
CA LEU A 48 -2.65 -2.68 9.62
C LEU A 48 -1.83 -2.22 10.82
N GLY A 49 -2.15 -1.03 11.36
CA GLY A 49 -1.47 -0.45 12.51
C GLY A 49 -1.60 -1.26 13.81
N VAL A 50 -2.70 -2.01 13.96
CA VAL A 50 -2.93 -2.92 15.10
C VAL A 50 -2.37 -4.30 14.82
N ALA A 51 -2.84 -4.96 13.75
CA ALA A 51 -2.51 -6.34 13.44
C ALA A 51 -1.02 -6.53 13.12
N TYR A 52 -0.44 -5.63 12.33
CA TYR A 52 0.97 -5.65 11.91
C TYR A 52 1.76 -4.50 12.55
N SER A 53 1.51 -4.25 13.84
CA SER A 53 2.18 -3.16 14.57
C SER A 53 3.71 -3.29 14.59
N ASP A 54 4.29 -4.49 14.37
CA ASP A 54 5.75 -4.67 14.20
C ASP A 54 6.27 -4.27 12.82
N THR A 55 5.41 -4.23 11.80
CA THR A 55 5.76 -3.71 10.47
C THR A 55 5.65 -2.19 10.49
N PHE A 56 4.52 -1.65 10.94
CA PHE A 56 4.26 -0.20 10.98
C PHE A 56 4.81 0.42 12.27
N LYS A 57 6.12 0.32 12.47
CA LYS A 57 6.82 0.70 13.72
C LYS A 57 6.68 2.16 14.11
N VAL A 58 6.51 3.06 13.13
CA VAL A 58 6.35 4.49 13.41
C VAL A 58 4.93 4.78 13.88
N GLY A 59 3.93 4.17 13.26
CA GLY A 59 2.53 4.35 13.63
C GLY A 59 1.59 4.46 12.42
N PHE A 60 0.38 4.96 12.67
CA PHE A 60 -0.67 4.98 11.66
C PHE A 60 -1.65 6.17 11.76
N GLY A 61 -2.19 6.58 10.62
CA GLY A 61 -3.08 7.73 10.47
C GLY A 61 -4.46 7.36 9.95
N VAL A 62 -5.51 7.84 10.61
CA VAL A 62 -6.90 7.53 10.25
C VAL A 62 -7.65 8.80 9.91
N PHE A 63 -7.99 8.98 8.64
CA PHE A 63 -8.87 10.06 8.17
C PHE A 63 -10.27 9.48 7.99
N ALA A 64 -11.24 9.93 8.80
CA ALA A 64 -12.65 9.53 8.69
C ALA A 64 -12.84 8.00 8.55
N GLY A 65 -12.13 7.22 9.35
CA GLY A 65 -12.30 5.77 9.51
C GLY A 65 -13.07 5.46 10.80
N GLY A 66 -12.75 4.34 11.47
CA GLY A 66 -13.42 3.99 12.70
C GLY A 66 -12.71 2.90 13.49
N PRO A 67 -13.36 2.36 14.53
CA PRO A 67 -12.77 1.39 15.44
C PRO A 67 -12.16 0.19 14.70
N TYR A 68 -11.02 -0.31 15.18
CA TYR A 68 -10.53 -1.64 14.82
C TYR A 68 -11.63 -2.67 15.12
N ASP A 69 -11.83 -3.66 14.26
CA ASP A 69 -12.83 -4.74 14.42
C ASP A 69 -14.31 -4.27 14.48
N CYS A 70 -14.60 -3.04 14.03
CA CYS A 70 -15.90 -2.42 14.27
C CYS A 70 -17.08 -3.25 13.73
N ALA A 71 -16.99 -3.78 12.51
CA ALA A 71 -18.10 -4.44 11.82
C ALA A 71 -18.22 -5.95 12.08
N ARG A 72 -17.42 -6.53 13.00
CA ARG A 72 -17.43 -7.98 13.22
C ARG A 72 -18.65 -8.47 13.98
N GLY A 73 -19.00 -7.76 15.05
CA GLY A 73 -20.10 -8.13 15.98
C GLY A 73 -21.35 -7.27 15.85
N GLN A 74 -21.40 -6.35 14.89
CA GLN A 74 -22.51 -5.43 14.65
C GLN A 74 -22.56 -5.07 13.16
N SER A 75 -23.70 -4.57 12.68
CA SER A 75 -23.84 -4.11 11.30
C SER A 75 -22.78 -3.07 10.94
N TYR A 76 -22.19 -3.18 9.75
CA TYR A 76 -21.23 -2.19 9.25
C TYR A 76 -21.84 -0.77 9.19
N THR A 77 -23.16 -0.65 9.00
CA THR A 77 -23.86 0.65 8.99
C THR A 77 -23.85 1.34 10.36
N THR A 78 -23.73 0.57 11.46
CA THR A 78 -23.54 1.11 12.82
C THR A 78 -22.14 1.72 13.01
N CYS A 79 -21.18 1.33 12.17
CA CYS A 79 -19.83 1.90 12.08
C CYS A 79 -19.73 3.04 11.07
N MET A 80 -20.86 3.51 10.54
CA MET A 80 -20.96 4.58 9.55
C MET A 80 -22.03 5.59 9.98
N TYR A 81 -22.32 6.56 9.11
CA TYR A 81 -23.45 7.49 9.23
C TYR A 81 -23.47 8.28 10.53
N ASN A 82 -22.29 8.61 11.05
CA ASN A 82 -22.08 9.30 12.32
C ASN A 82 -22.81 8.63 13.51
N GLN A 83 -23.01 7.31 13.43
CA GLN A 83 -23.56 6.50 14.50
C GLN A 83 -22.54 6.31 15.62
N ASN A 84 -22.97 5.68 16.71
CA ASN A 84 -22.12 5.41 17.88
C ASN A 84 -21.87 3.90 18.04
N PRO A 85 -20.89 3.31 17.30
CA PRO A 85 -20.65 1.88 17.35
C PRO A 85 -20.15 1.42 18.71
N SER A 86 -20.58 0.21 19.12
CA SER A 86 -20.03 -0.42 20.31
C SER A 86 -18.57 -0.81 20.08
N ILE A 87 -17.73 -0.54 21.07
CA ILE A 87 -16.31 -0.93 21.08
C ILE A 87 -15.99 -1.96 22.16
N ALA A 88 -17.00 -2.46 22.89
CA ALA A 88 -16.79 -3.40 23.98
C ALA A 88 -16.18 -4.73 23.48
N ALA A 89 -16.83 -5.37 22.48
CA ALA A 89 -16.31 -6.57 21.85
C ALA A 89 -15.00 -6.30 21.08
N PRO A 90 -14.88 -5.23 20.27
CA PRO A 90 -13.60 -4.85 19.65
C PRO A 90 -12.42 -4.69 20.62
N VAL A 91 -12.61 -4.02 21.76
CA VAL A 91 -11.56 -3.88 22.79
C VAL A 91 -11.22 -5.24 23.42
N ALA A 92 -12.22 -6.08 23.70
CA ALA A 92 -12.02 -7.42 24.23
C ALA A 92 -11.24 -8.31 23.25
N ASN A 93 -11.56 -8.21 21.96
CA ASN A 93 -10.86 -8.92 20.89
C ASN A 93 -9.40 -8.50 20.78
N MET A 94 -9.10 -7.19 20.78
CA MET A 94 -7.71 -6.71 20.80
C MET A 94 -6.92 -7.27 22.00
N LYS A 95 -7.52 -7.28 23.20
CA LYS A 95 -6.89 -7.87 24.41
C LYS A 95 -6.66 -9.37 24.24
N SER A 96 -7.66 -10.10 23.73
CA SER A 96 -7.60 -11.56 23.57
C SER A 96 -6.67 -12.01 22.45
N TRP A 97 -6.54 -11.23 21.37
CA TRP A 97 -5.79 -11.60 20.18
C TRP A 97 -4.32 -11.17 20.23
N SER A 98 -3.97 -10.28 21.16
CA SER A 98 -2.62 -9.75 21.37
C SER A 98 -1.57 -10.84 21.43
N GLY A 99 -0.59 -10.80 20.53
CA GLY A 99 0.52 -11.76 20.44
C GLY A 99 0.16 -13.07 19.75
N ASN A 100 -1.04 -13.18 19.18
CA ASN A 100 -1.51 -14.34 18.43
C ASN A 100 -2.12 -13.93 17.08
N LYS A 101 -3.39 -13.48 17.07
CA LYS A 101 -4.05 -13.07 15.82
C LYS A 101 -3.70 -11.65 15.39
N ILE A 102 -3.12 -10.87 16.31
CA ILE A 102 -2.53 -9.55 16.07
C ILE A 102 -1.19 -9.50 16.81
N ASN A 103 -0.30 -8.62 16.37
CA ASN A 103 0.92 -8.34 17.12
C ASN A 103 0.59 -7.80 18.54
N PRO A 104 1.53 -7.88 19.50
CA PRO A 104 1.26 -7.47 20.88
C PRO A 104 0.72 -6.04 20.98
N VAL A 105 -0.42 -5.84 21.66
CA VAL A 105 -1.02 -4.50 21.80
C VAL A 105 -0.15 -3.55 22.61
N SER A 106 0.83 -4.05 23.38
CA SER A 106 1.87 -3.24 24.02
C SER A 106 2.68 -2.42 23.01
N ASN A 107 2.78 -2.87 21.75
CA ASN A 107 3.43 -2.11 20.70
C ASN A 107 2.78 -0.73 20.50
N LEU A 108 1.45 -0.64 20.66
CA LEU A 108 0.70 0.61 20.44
C LEU A 108 1.17 1.76 21.34
N GLN A 109 1.71 1.46 22.54
CA GLN A 109 2.28 2.45 23.47
C GLN A 109 3.50 3.20 22.92
N SER A 110 4.08 2.69 21.83
CA SER A 110 5.24 3.27 21.16
C SER A 110 4.95 3.66 19.71
N ARG A 111 3.66 3.74 19.32
CA ARG A 111 3.24 4.17 17.97
C ARG A 111 2.75 5.60 18.01
N LYS A 112 2.99 6.37 16.95
CA LYS A 112 2.34 7.66 16.73
C LYS A 112 1.01 7.43 16.02
N ILE A 113 -0.09 7.85 16.63
CA ILE A 113 -1.43 7.65 16.10
C ILE A 113 -2.00 9.01 15.73
N TYR A 114 -2.29 9.21 14.45
CA TYR A 114 -2.93 10.42 13.95
C TYR A 114 -4.38 10.13 13.56
N MET A 115 -5.30 11.00 13.94
CA MET A 115 -6.72 10.84 13.67
C MET A 115 -7.30 12.16 13.19
N TRP A 116 -8.10 12.11 12.14
CA TRP A 116 -8.77 13.29 11.59
C TRP A 116 -10.21 13.00 11.20
N THR A 117 -11.09 13.98 11.43
CA THR A 117 -12.47 13.95 10.95
C THR A 117 -12.94 15.36 10.58
N GLY A 118 -13.85 15.45 9.62
CA GLY A 118 -14.58 16.67 9.34
C GLY A 118 -15.80 16.79 10.25
N SER A 119 -16.08 17.98 10.80
CA SER A 119 -17.22 18.16 11.71
C SER A 119 -18.58 17.97 11.04
N ALA A 120 -18.65 18.05 9.71
CA ALA A 120 -19.84 17.85 8.90
C ALA A 120 -19.82 16.49 8.16
N ASP A 121 -18.91 15.59 8.50
CA ASP A 121 -18.90 14.23 7.96
C ASP A 121 -20.10 13.43 8.51
N THR A 122 -21.02 13.07 7.61
CA THR A 122 -22.18 12.20 7.89
C THR A 122 -22.09 10.85 7.18
N THR A 123 -20.95 10.52 6.56
CA THR A 123 -20.70 9.23 5.91
C THR A 123 -20.06 8.26 6.90
N VAL A 124 -19.04 8.72 7.63
CA VAL A 124 -18.44 7.99 8.76
C VAL A 124 -18.64 8.79 10.03
N GLY A 125 -18.06 9.98 10.10
CA GLY A 125 -18.43 10.99 11.08
C GLY A 125 -17.66 10.99 12.41
N THR A 126 -17.89 12.06 13.16
CA THR A 126 -17.18 12.40 14.40
C THR A 126 -17.45 11.42 15.54
N ASN A 127 -18.66 10.87 15.64
CA ASN A 127 -19.04 9.89 16.66
C ASN A 127 -18.27 8.58 16.47
N VAL A 128 -18.21 8.06 15.24
CA VAL A 128 -17.44 6.85 14.91
C VAL A 128 -15.95 7.05 15.19
N MET A 129 -15.38 8.18 14.77
CA MET A 129 -13.98 8.51 15.04
C MET A 129 -13.69 8.72 16.54
N SER A 130 -14.65 9.25 17.31
CA SER A 130 -14.56 9.34 18.76
C SER A 130 -14.52 7.96 19.43
N GLN A 131 -15.27 6.99 18.90
CA GLN A 131 -15.22 5.60 19.37
C GLN A 131 -13.86 4.95 19.07
N LEU A 132 -13.24 5.22 17.91
CA LEU A 132 -11.87 4.77 17.64
C LEU A 132 -10.88 5.35 18.67
N LYS A 133 -11.00 6.66 18.98
CA LYS A 133 -10.13 7.31 19.98
C LYS A 133 -10.29 6.65 21.35
N THR A 134 -11.54 6.40 21.75
CA THR A 134 -11.86 5.75 23.03
C THR A 134 -11.36 4.31 23.08
N GLN A 135 -11.45 3.56 21.98
CA GLN A 135 -10.88 2.22 21.86
C GLN A 135 -9.36 2.26 22.05
N LEU A 136 -8.65 3.09 21.30
CA LEU A 136 -7.19 3.16 21.33
C LEU A 136 -6.62 3.66 22.67
N ALA A 137 -7.37 4.48 23.40
CA ALA A 137 -7.01 4.89 24.77
C ALA A 137 -6.90 3.73 25.78
N ASN A 138 -7.36 2.52 25.43
CA ASN A 138 -7.14 1.32 26.24
C ASN A 138 -5.71 0.73 26.09
N PHE A 139 -4.95 1.17 25.08
CA PHE A 139 -3.69 0.53 24.68
C PHE A 139 -2.54 1.50 24.43
N ASP A 140 -2.80 2.81 24.38
CA ASP A 140 -1.80 3.85 24.18
C ASP A 140 -2.01 5.02 25.16
N THR A 141 -1.01 5.87 25.27
CA THR A 141 -1.05 7.10 26.06
C THR A 141 -1.51 8.28 25.21
N ALA A 142 -2.18 9.25 25.83
CA ALA A 142 -2.65 10.45 25.12
C ALA A 142 -1.52 11.26 24.45
N ALA A 143 -0.27 11.12 24.90
CA ALA A 143 0.90 11.81 24.33
C ALA A 143 1.26 11.34 22.90
N ASN A 144 0.77 10.17 22.50
CA ASN A 144 1.05 9.56 21.20
C ASN A 144 -0.11 9.67 20.20
N VAL A 145 -1.25 10.24 20.63
CA VAL A 145 -2.46 10.36 19.83
C VAL A 145 -2.75 11.83 19.51
N ALA A 146 -2.77 12.17 18.22
CA ALA A 146 -3.33 13.44 17.72
C ALA A 146 -4.74 13.19 17.19
N TYR A 147 -5.75 13.94 17.67
CA TYR A 147 -7.11 13.89 17.13
C TYR A 147 -7.56 15.28 16.70
N ILE A 148 -7.73 15.44 15.38
CA ILE A 148 -8.02 16.72 14.74
C ILE A 148 -9.43 16.71 14.17
N THR A 149 -10.14 17.82 14.37
CA THR A 149 -11.44 18.06 13.74
C THR A 149 -11.40 19.33 12.91
N THR A 150 -11.68 19.23 11.62
CA THR A 150 -11.79 20.41 10.75
C THR A 150 -13.25 20.83 10.67
N SER A 151 -13.55 22.05 11.12
CA SER A 151 -14.90 22.61 11.11
C SER A 151 -15.45 22.74 9.68
N GLY A 152 -16.67 22.27 9.45
CA GLY A 152 -17.38 22.37 8.17
C GLY A 152 -16.93 21.39 7.09
N ALA A 153 -15.84 20.63 7.30
CA ALA A 153 -15.41 19.60 6.36
C ALA A 153 -16.38 18.40 6.39
N ALA A 154 -16.76 17.93 5.20
CA ALA A 154 -17.55 16.73 4.98
C ALA A 154 -16.64 15.48 4.89
N HIS A 155 -17.19 14.36 4.40
CA HIS A 155 -16.40 13.15 4.14
C HIS A 155 -15.52 13.31 2.90
N THR A 156 -14.30 13.77 3.10
CA THR A 156 -13.32 14.05 2.03
C THR A 156 -11.90 13.97 2.59
N PHE A 157 -10.90 13.76 1.72
CA PHE A 157 -9.50 13.91 2.10
C PHE A 157 -9.16 15.40 2.20
N PRO A 158 -8.69 15.89 3.36
CA PRO A 158 -8.43 17.31 3.55
C PRO A 158 -7.04 17.72 3.01
N THR A 159 -7.04 18.69 2.11
CA THR A 159 -5.85 19.37 1.59
C THR A 159 -5.95 20.87 1.89
N ASP A 160 -4.90 21.61 1.57
CA ASP A 160 -4.84 23.09 1.66
C ASP A 160 -4.54 23.74 0.30
N PHE A 161 -4.84 23.04 -0.79
CA PHE A 161 -4.60 23.53 -2.15
C PHE A 161 -5.69 23.03 -3.09
N ASP A 162 -5.97 23.82 -4.13
CA ASP A 162 -6.89 23.42 -5.19
C ASP A 162 -6.16 22.54 -6.20
N ALA A 163 -6.73 21.36 -6.50
CA ALA A 163 -6.29 20.52 -7.60
C ALA A 163 -7.43 20.28 -8.59
N SER A 164 -7.05 19.96 -9.83
CA SER A 164 -8.03 19.79 -10.91
C SER A 164 -9.05 18.70 -10.58
N GLY A 165 -10.32 19.11 -10.57
CA GLY A 165 -11.48 18.25 -10.34
C GLY A 165 -11.60 17.73 -8.92
N ASP A 166 -11.06 18.42 -7.92
CA ASP A 166 -11.40 18.24 -6.51
C ASP A 166 -12.83 18.74 -6.23
N ASN A 167 -13.47 18.17 -5.20
CA ASN A 167 -14.78 18.60 -4.74
C ASN A 167 -14.67 19.64 -3.62
N SER A 168 -15.73 20.42 -3.39
CA SER A 168 -15.81 21.33 -2.23
C SER A 168 -15.59 20.58 -0.91
N CYS A 169 -14.87 21.19 0.03
CA CYS A 169 -14.66 20.60 1.35
C CYS A 169 -15.97 20.36 2.12
N SER A 170 -17.02 21.15 1.84
CA SER A 170 -18.35 20.99 2.43
C SER A 170 -19.24 19.96 1.74
N SER A 171 -18.75 19.27 0.69
CA SER A 171 -19.50 18.23 -0.03
C SER A 171 -18.79 16.89 0.01
N SER A 172 -19.57 15.81 0.05
CA SER A 172 -19.07 14.43 0.05
C SER A 172 -19.40 13.77 -1.29
N VAL A 173 -18.67 14.16 -2.34
CA VAL A 173 -18.83 13.64 -3.71
C VAL A 173 -17.47 13.32 -4.31
N SER A 174 -17.44 12.50 -5.37
CA SER A 174 -16.20 12.18 -6.10
C SER A 174 -15.44 13.46 -6.48
N PRO A 175 -14.10 13.51 -6.31
CA PRO A 175 -13.20 12.42 -5.95
C PRO A 175 -12.99 12.20 -4.45
N PHE A 176 -13.75 12.87 -3.57
CA PHE A 176 -13.57 12.88 -2.11
C PHE A 176 -12.17 13.37 -1.71
N ILE A 177 -11.70 14.41 -2.40
CA ILE A 177 -10.46 15.13 -2.13
C ILE A 177 -10.79 16.62 -2.26
N SER A 178 -10.40 17.41 -1.26
CA SER A 178 -10.86 18.79 -1.16
C SER A 178 -9.84 19.71 -0.53
N ASN A 179 -9.76 20.92 -1.06
CA ASN A 179 -9.16 22.04 -0.36
C ASN A 179 -10.01 22.41 0.86
N CYS A 180 -9.62 21.92 2.02
CA CYS A 180 -10.21 22.17 3.32
C CYS A 180 -9.44 23.23 4.13
N GLN A 181 -8.51 23.95 3.49
CA GLN A 181 -7.56 24.85 4.16
C GLN A 181 -6.78 24.12 5.28
N TYR A 182 -6.58 22.81 5.11
CA TYR A 182 -5.94 21.95 6.10
C TYR A 182 -5.08 20.90 5.39
N ASP A 183 -3.76 20.99 5.55
CA ASP A 183 -2.81 20.05 4.98
C ASP A 183 -2.81 18.72 5.76
N GLY A 184 -3.76 17.85 5.46
CA GLY A 184 -3.93 16.55 6.12
C GLY A 184 -2.71 15.64 5.95
N ALA A 185 -2.20 15.51 4.73
CA ALA A 185 -1.01 14.72 4.44
C ALA A 185 0.23 15.23 5.18
N GLY A 186 0.44 16.54 5.21
CA GLY A 186 1.51 17.14 5.98
C GLY A 186 1.36 16.93 7.48
N ALA A 187 0.15 17.08 8.01
CA ALA A 187 -0.12 16.88 9.42
C ALA A 187 0.17 15.44 9.88
N VAL A 188 -0.31 14.43 9.15
CA VAL A 188 -0.03 13.03 9.49
C VAL A 188 1.45 12.70 9.36
N LEU A 189 2.13 13.12 8.30
CA LEU A 189 3.56 12.82 8.11
C LEU A 189 4.43 13.49 9.19
N LYS A 190 4.13 14.74 9.56
CA LYS A 190 4.81 15.42 10.68
C LYS A 190 4.55 14.74 12.02
N TRP A 191 3.34 14.22 12.24
CA TRP A 191 3.04 13.47 13.46
C TRP A 191 3.84 12.16 13.54
N MET A 192 3.94 11.44 12.42
CA MET A 192 4.69 10.18 12.32
C MET A 192 6.20 10.39 12.50
N TYR A 193 6.77 11.35 11.77
CA TYR A 193 8.22 11.45 11.59
C TYR A 193 8.85 12.64 12.33
N GLY A 194 8.07 13.41 13.09
CA GLY A 194 8.52 14.60 13.78
C GLY A 194 8.77 15.78 12.83
N SER A 195 9.81 16.55 13.10
CA SER A 195 10.18 17.68 12.25
C SER A 195 10.54 17.23 10.84
N LEU A 196 9.87 17.82 9.86
CA LEU A 196 10.10 17.60 8.42
C LEU A 196 10.52 18.92 7.75
N ASN A 197 11.34 18.81 6.71
CA ASN A 197 11.62 19.90 5.79
C ASN A 197 10.32 20.42 5.16
N ALA A 198 10.30 21.69 4.80
CA ALA A 198 9.18 22.27 4.07
C ALA A 198 8.88 21.45 2.80
N ARG A 199 7.58 21.24 2.53
CA ARG A 199 7.11 20.51 1.35
C ARG A 199 7.52 21.21 0.04
N ASN A 200 7.70 20.44 -1.03
CA ASN A 200 7.90 20.97 -2.37
C ASN A 200 6.61 21.64 -2.89
N THR A 201 6.72 22.93 -3.24
CA THR A 201 5.63 23.71 -3.84
C THR A 201 5.75 23.86 -5.35
N GLY A 202 6.88 23.45 -5.94
CA GLY A 202 7.12 23.42 -7.39
C GLY A 202 6.97 22.04 -8.00
N THR A 203 7.72 21.79 -9.08
CA THR A 203 7.76 20.49 -9.76
C THR A 203 8.43 19.45 -8.86
N LEU A 204 7.75 18.32 -8.68
CA LEU A 204 8.25 17.17 -7.93
C LEU A 204 9.52 16.60 -8.58
N SER A 205 10.52 16.22 -7.76
CA SER A 205 11.78 15.66 -8.27
C SER A 205 11.68 14.17 -8.63
N GLY A 206 10.81 13.45 -7.92
CA GLY A 206 10.60 12.02 -8.06
C GLY A 206 9.72 11.58 -9.23
N SER A 207 9.45 10.29 -9.29
CA SER A 207 8.57 9.66 -10.28
C SER A 207 7.47 8.83 -9.61
N ILE A 208 6.32 8.75 -10.27
CA ILE A 208 5.29 7.76 -9.95
C ILE A 208 5.64 6.49 -10.72
N VAL A 209 5.84 5.40 -10.00
CA VAL A 209 6.15 4.07 -10.55
C VAL A 209 4.92 3.20 -10.35
N SER A 210 4.51 2.46 -11.37
CA SER A 210 3.52 1.40 -11.24
C SER A 210 4.20 0.05 -11.04
N PHE A 211 3.52 -0.86 -10.34
CA PHE A 211 4.00 -2.23 -10.15
C PHE A 211 2.87 -3.25 -10.24
N SER A 212 3.21 -4.49 -10.60
CA SER A 212 2.27 -5.60 -10.59
C SER A 212 1.86 -5.96 -9.17
N GLN A 213 0.59 -5.72 -8.86
CA GLN A 213 -0.05 -6.04 -7.59
C GLN A 213 -0.75 -7.41 -7.71
N THR A 214 0.04 -8.43 -8.04
CA THR A 214 -0.42 -9.81 -8.25
C THR A 214 0.44 -10.78 -7.45
N GLY A 215 0.06 -12.06 -7.40
CA GLY A 215 0.75 -13.06 -6.58
C GLY A 215 0.75 -12.65 -5.11
N GLU A 216 1.91 -12.67 -4.45
CA GLU A 216 2.05 -12.29 -3.04
C GLU A 216 1.80 -10.80 -2.75
N TYR A 217 1.81 -9.94 -3.78
CA TYR A 217 1.54 -8.51 -3.66
C TYR A 217 0.07 -8.15 -3.95
N GLY A 218 -0.74 -9.11 -4.37
CA GLY A 218 -2.16 -8.93 -4.67
C GLY A 218 -3.06 -9.78 -3.79
N ALA A 219 -4.35 -9.48 -3.81
CA ALA A 219 -5.39 -10.26 -3.13
C ALA A 219 -6.76 -10.03 -3.78
N SER A 220 -7.77 -10.80 -3.38
CA SER A 220 -9.16 -10.50 -3.74
C SER A 220 -9.55 -9.07 -3.31
N GLY A 221 -10.31 -8.39 -4.18
CA GLY A 221 -10.68 -6.99 -3.99
C GLY A 221 -9.55 -5.97 -4.21
N MET A 222 -8.37 -6.40 -4.66
CA MET A 222 -7.26 -5.53 -5.04
C MET A 222 -7.09 -5.47 -6.56
N ASP A 223 -6.72 -4.30 -7.09
CA ASP A 223 -6.41 -4.14 -8.51
C ASP A 223 -5.14 -4.94 -8.88
N THR A 224 -4.91 -5.17 -10.16
CA THR A 224 -3.69 -5.81 -10.67
C THR A 224 -2.48 -4.88 -10.68
N THR A 225 -2.68 -3.58 -10.49
CA THR A 225 -1.62 -2.56 -10.52
C THR A 225 -1.67 -1.69 -9.27
N GLY A 226 -0.53 -1.58 -8.60
CA GLY A 226 -0.30 -0.62 -7.51
C GLY A 226 0.65 0.49 -7.97
N TYR A 227 0.76 1.55 -7.15
CA TYR A 227 1.63 2.69 -7.45
C TYR A 227 2.51 3.05 -6.27
N LEU A 228 3.65 3.69 -6.54
CA LEU A 228 4.44 4.36 -5.53
C LEU A 228 5.05 5.64 -6.08
N TYR A 229 5.12 6.67 -5.24
CA TYR A 229 5.90 7.86 -5.52
C TYR A 229 7.29 7.71 -4.90
N VAL A 230 8.32 7.82 -5.74
CA VAL A 230 9.72 7.67 -5.33
C VAL A 230 10.45 9.00 -5.59
N PRO A 231 10.76 9.79 -4.54
CA PRO A 231 11.60 10.99 -4.66
C PRO A 231 12.92 10.68 -5.35
N LYS A 232 13.52 11.64 -6.05
CA LYS A 232 14.82 11.43 -6.72
C LYS A 232 15.90 10.93 -5.77
N ALA A 233 15.89 11.42 -4.52
CA ALA A 233 16.80 10.99 -3.47
C ALA A 233 16.65 9.52 -3.06
N CYS A 234 15.52 8.88 -3.34
CA CYS A 234 15.23 7.48 -2.99
C CYS A 234 15.32 6.51 -4.18
N GLN A 235 15.64 6.99 -5.37
CA GLN A 235 15.76 6.16 -6.57
C GLN A 235 17.04 5.30 -6.54
N ALA A 236 17.07 4.28 -7.39
CA ALA A 236 18.22 3.38 -7.53
C ALA A 236 19.53 4.15 -7.80
N GLY A 237 20.62 3.72 -7.18
CA GLY A 237 21.93 4.39 -7.24
C GLY A 237 22.14 5.48 -6.19
N SER A 238 21.11 5.86 -5.42
CA SER A 238 21.25 6.73 -4.26
C SER A 238 21.73 5.96 -3.03
N ALA A 239 22.64 6.55 -2.26
CA ALA A 239 23.06 6.06 -0.95
C ALA A 239 22.14 6.53 0.21
N THR A 240 21.18 7.41 -0.08
CA THR A 240 20.25 7.95 0.92
C THR A 240 19.38 6.85 1.50
N VAL A 241 19.34 6.76 2.83
CA VAL A 241 18.35 5.96 3.54
C VAL A 241 17.03 6.73 3.56
N CYS A 242 15.98 6.11 3.03
CA CYS A 242 14.65 6.68 2.95
C CYS A 242 13.70 6.06 4.00
N LYS A 243 12.55 6.69 4.15
CA LYS A 243 11.40 6.24 4.96
C LYS A 243 10.30 5.72 4.03
N LEU A 244 9.31 5.02 4.58
CA LEU A 244 8.15 4.54 3.81
C LEU A 244 6.85 4.88 4.50
N HIS A 245 5.96 5.55 3.77
CA HIS A 245 4.57 5.74 4.19
C HIS A 245 3.64 5.06 3.20
N VAL A 246 2.70 4.26 3.68
CA VAL A 246 1.64 3.67 2.87
C VAL A 246 0.40 4.56 2.95
N ALA A 247 -0.12 5.02 1.82
CA ALA A 247 -1.31 5.88 1.74
C ALA A 247 -2.46 5.13 1.05
N LEU A 248 -3.52 4.84 1.82
CA LEU A 248 -4.66 4.03 1.39
C LEU A 248 -5.84 4.92 1.01
N HIS A 249 -6.27 4.80 -0.24
CA HIS A 249 -7.46 5.48 -0.73
C HIS A 249 -8.75 4.95 -0.07
N GLY A 250 -9.82 5.73 -0.07
CA GLY A 250 -11.12 5.31 0.42
C GLY A 250 -11.97 4.56 -0.62
N CYS A 251 -13.18 4.19 -0.23
CA CYS A 251 -14.21 3.76 -1.17
C CYS A 251 -14.41 4.82 -2.26
N LYS A 252 -14.66 4.39 -3.50
CA LYS A 252 -14.83 5.29 -4.66
C LYS A 252 -13.59 6.10 -5.04
N GLN A 253 -12.42 5.74 -4.52
CA GLN A 253 -11.15 6.44 -4.78
C GLN A 253 -10.04 5.55 -5.36
N SER A 254 -10.36 4.32 -5.77
CA SER A 254 -9.39 3.48 -6.49
C SER A 254 -8.99 4.13 -7.81
N TYR A 255 -7.85 3.70 -8.35
CA TYR A 255 -7.39 4.14 -9.67
C TYR A 255 -8.46 3.91 -10.75
N SER A 256 -9.17 2.80 -10.71
CA SER A 256 -10.28 2.49 -11.63
C SER A 256 -11.46 3.46 -11.55
N MET A 257 -11.59 4.23 -10.46
CA MET A 257 -12.72 5.15 -10.23
C MET A 257 -12.36 6.62 -10.41
N ILE A 258 -11.15 7.02 -10.00
CA ILE A 258 -10.74 8.43 -10.05
C ILE A 258 -9.36 8.64 -10.70
N GLY A 259 -8.80 7.62 -11.34
CA GLY A 259 -7.46 7.65 -11.92
C GLY A 259 -6.39 7.96 -10.88
N SER A 260 -5.42 8.79 -11.25
CA SER A 260 -4.30 9.17 -10.39
C SER A 260 -4.63 10.26 -9.35
N LYS A 261 -5.89 10.67 -9.20
CA LYS A 261 -6.28 11.80 -8.32
C LYS A 261 -5.90 11.57 -6.87
N PHE A 262 -6.10 10.38 -6.30
CA PHE A 262 -5.64 10.11 -4.92
C PHE A 262 -4.12 10.20 -4.80
N VAL A 263 -3.38 9.68 -5.77
CA VAL A 263 -1.90 9.73 -5.81
C VAL A 263 -1.39 11.17 -5.94
N SER A 264 -2.09 12.03 -6.68
CA SER A 264 -1.59 13.35 -7.09
C SER A 264 -2.14 14.50 -6.23
N ASN A 265 -3.40 14.41 -5.81
CA ASN A 265 -4.14 15.52 -5.21
C ASN A 265 -4.17 15.48 -3.68
N THR A 266 -3.74 14.40 -3.03
CA THR A 266 -3.75 14.30 -1.56
C THR A 266 -2.58 15.01 -0.87
N GLY A 267 -1.56 15.42 -1.63
CA GLY A 267 -0.45 16.23 -1.11
C GLY A 267 0.69 15.46 -0.44
N TYR A 268 0.59 14.14 -0.23
CA TYR A 268 1.68 13.33 0.35
C TYR A 268 2.99 13.49 -0.41
N ASN A 269 2.94 13.46 -1.75
CA ASN A 269 4.15 13.53 -2.59
C ASN A 269 4.94 14.83 -2.38
N LYS A 270 4.25 15.95 -2.10
CA LYS A 270 4.90 17.25 -1.86
C LYS A 270 5.79 17.20 -0.62
N TRP A 271 5.34 16.53 0.44
CA TRP A 271 6.14 16.32 1.65
C TRP A 271 7.20 15.26 1.45
N ALA A 272 6.85 14.17 0.78
CA ALA A 272 7.75 13.06 0.49
C ALA A 272 9.02 13.51 -0.25
N ASP A 273 8.87 14.38 -1.24
CA ASP A 273 9.91 14.81 -2.16
C ASP A 273 11.07 15.55 -1.49
N THR A 274 10.83 16.21 -0.36
CA THR A 274 11.84 16.96 0.40
C THR A 274 12.29 16.27 1.68
N ASN A 275 11.77 15.07 1.95
CA ASN A 275 11.95 14.40 3.24
C ASN A 275 12.42 12.94 3.15
N ASN A 276 12.88 12.51 1.97
CA ASN A 276 13.36 11.14 1.72
C ASN A 276 12.30 10.09 2.12
N ILE A 277 11.04 10.31 1.75
CA ILE A 277 9.94 9.39 2.07
C ILE A 277 9.43 8.81 0.74
N ILE A 278 9.38 7.49 0.61
CA ILE A 278 8.63 6.84 -0.46
C ILE A 278 7.17 6.76 -0.01
N ILE A 279 6.23 7.06 -0.92
CA ILE A 279 4.81 6.86 -0.67
C ILE A 279 4.31 5.68 -1.49
N LEU A 280 3.89 4.60 -0.83
CA LEU A 280 3.23 3.45 -1.46
C LEU A 280 1.72 3.69 -1.51
N TYR A 281 1.11 3.44 -2.67
CA TYR A 281 -0.32 3.57 -2.94
C TYR A 281 -0.87 2.24 -3.48
N PRO A 282 -1.13 1.25 -2.59
CA PRO A 282 -1.84 0.04 -2.95
C PRO A 282 -3.22 0.40 -3.51
N GLN A 283 -3.77 -0.42 -4.40
CA GLN A 283 -5.07 -0.15 -5.05
C GLN A 283 -6.07 -1.26 -4.77
N ALA A 284 -7.21 -0.92 -4.17
CA ALA A 284 -8.39 -1.77 -4.19
C ALA A 284 -9.10 -1.66 -5.56
N VAL A 285 -10.04 -2.56 -5.84
CA VAL A 285 -10.85 -2.52 -7.07
C VAL A 285 -12.30 -2.84 -6.77
N ALA A 286 -13.21 -2.29 -7.58
CA ALA A 286 -14.63 -2.62 -7.50
C ALA A 286 -14.85 -4.12 -7.70
N ASP A 287 -15.65 -4.70 -6.83
CA ASP A 287 -16.00 -6.12 -6.87
C ASP A 287 -17.51 -6.27 -6.66
N ASN A 288 -18.21 -6.67 -7.71
CA ASN A 288 -19.66 -6.84 -7.69
C ASN A 288 -20.09 -8.24 -7.24
N THR A 289 -19.15 -9.13 -6.92
CA THR A 289 -19.48 -10.46 -6.42
C THR A 289 -20.00 -10.39 -4.99
N MET A 290 -20.98 -11.23 -4.65
CA MET A 290 -21.56 -11.27 -3.31
C MET A 290 -20.68 -12.10 -2.40
N HIS A 291 -20.24 -11.52 -1.28
CA HIS A 291 -19.50 -12.25 -0.24
C HIS A 291 -20.28 -12.25 1.06
N THR A 292 -20.09 -13.30 1.87
CA THR A 292 -20.63 -13.33 3.24
C THR A 292 -19.70 -12.53 4.14
N VAL A 293 -20.16 -11.40 4.65
CA VAL A 293 -19.40 -10.57 5.61
C VAL A 293 -19.53 -11.10 7.04
N TRP A 294 -18.79 -10.55 8.00
CA TRP A 294 -18.72 -11.09 9.37
C TRP A 294 -20.06 -11.25 10.07
N THR A 295 -21.05 -10.42 9.77
CA THR A 295 -22.40 -10.50 10.35
C THR A 295 -23.26 -11.60 9.72
N GLY A 296 -22.73 -12.36 8.76
CA GLY A 296 -23.46 -13.38 7.99
C GLY A 296 -24.28 -12.83 6.82
N THR A 297 -24.26 -11.51 6.60
CA THR A 297 -24.99 -10.85 5.50
C THR A 297 -24.23 -11.02 4.18
N LEU A 298 -24.95 -11.23 3.07
CA LEU A 298 -24.35 -11.15 1.74
C LEU A 298 -24.20 -9.68 1.33
N LEU A 299 -22.98 -9.27 1.00
CA LEU A 299 -22.67 -7.89 0.62
C LEU A 299 -21.63 -7.87 -0.51
N PRO A 300 -21.85 -7.14 -1.62
CA PRO A 300 -20.82 -6.89 -2.63
C PRO A 300 -19.96 -5.68 -2.24
N ASN A 301 -18.84 -5.48 -2.93
CA ASN A 301 -17.95 -4.32 -2.79
C ASN A 301 -17.87 -3.49 -4.10
N PRO A 302 -19.01 -2.96 -4.61
CA PRO A 302 -19.03 -2.22 -5.89
C PRO A 302 -18.26 -0.89 -5.81
N ASN A 303 -17.98 -0.42 -4.60
CA ASN A 303 -17.30 0.84 -4.33
C ASN A 303 -15.78 0.71 -4.25
N GLY A 304 -15.22 -0.50 -4.43
CA GLY A 304 -13.77 -0.71 -4.38
C GLY A 304 -13.15 -0.28 -3.05
N CYS A 305 -13.82 -0.61 -1.96
CA CYS A 305 -13.36 -0.35 -0.60
C CYS A 305 -12.28 -1.35 -0.19
N TRP A 306 -11.39 -0.95 0.73
CA TRP A 306 -10.60 -1.90 1.51
C TRP A 306 -11.48 -2.74 2.42
N ASP A 307 -11.07 -3.96 2.73
CA ASP A 307 -11.87 -4.89 3.52
C ASP A 307 -11.78 -4.62 5.02
N TRP A 308 -12.88 -4.10 5.56
CA TRP A 308 -13.08 -3.85 6.99
C TRP A 308 -14.38 -4.48 7.51
N VAL A 309 -15.00 -5.34 6.70
CA VAL A 309 -16.27 -6.01 7.00
C VAL A 309 -16.17 -7.53 6.88
N GLY A 310 -15.05 -8.05 6.37
CA GLY A 310 -14.81 -9.47 6.19
C GLY A 310 -15.23 -10.02 4.83
N TRP A 311 -15.24 -9.20 3.77
CA TRP A 311 -15.56 -9.67 2.41
C TRP A 311 -14.65 -10.82 1.98
N TYR A 312 -13.35 -10.73 2.28
CA TYR A 312 -12.32 -11.63 1.74
C TYR A 312 -11.71 -12.55 2.79
N GLY A 313 -12.38 -12.71 3.94
CA GLY A 313 -11.99 -13.67 4.96
C GLY A 313 -12.41 -13.28 6.37
N ALA A 314 -12.64 -14.30 7.20
CA ALA A 314 -12.93 -14.09 8.62
C ALA A 314 -11.79 -13.37 9.36
N ASN A 315 -10.56 -13.43 8.84
CA ASN A 315 -9.35 -12.82 9.38
C ASN A 315 -8.99 -11.47 8.71
N ALA A 316 -9.92 -10.77 8.04
CA ALA A 316 -9.59 -9.57 7.25
C ALA A 316 -8.85 -8.45 8.03
N ASP A 317 -9.06 -8.34 9.34
CA ASP A 317 -8.38 -7.41 10.26
C ASP A 317 -7.39 -8.10 11.23
N GLN A 318 -7.06 -9.36 10.99
CA GLN A 318 -6.09 -10.15 11.76
C GLN A 318 -4.86 -10.45 10.89
N LEU A 319 -3.77 -10.90 11.51
CA LEU A 319 -2.61 -11.45 10.81
C LEU A 319 -3.06 -12.50 9.77
N GLY A 320 -2.47 -12.43 8.58
CA GLY A 320 -2.85 -13.25 7.43
C GLY A 320 -4.11 -12.84 6.68
N GLY A 321 -4.84 -11.79 7.09
CA GLY A 321 -5.92 -11.21 6.29
C GLY A 321 -5.42 -10.80 4.91
N VAL A 322 -6.06 -11.28 3.84
CA VAL A 322 -5.43 -11.34 2.50
C VAL A 322 -4.99 -9.97 1.95
N GLN A 323 -5.79 -8.92 2.13
CA GLN A 323 -5.42 -7.58 1.70
C GLN A 323 -4.30 -6.98 2.56
N MET A 324 -4.34 -7.19 3.88
CA MET A 324 -3.27 -6.73 4.77
C MET A 324 -1.96 -7.45 4.47
N ALA A 325 -2.00 -8.77 4.28
CA ALA A 325 -0.84 -9.58 3.94
C ALA A 325 -0.21 -9.11 2.62
N ALA A 326 -1.02 -8.85 1.60
CA ALA A 326 -0.55 -8.30 0.32
C ALA A 326 0.18 -6.95 0.51
N ILE A 327 -0.40 -6.02 1.26
CA ILE A 327 0.24 -4.71 1.55
C ILE A 327 1.53 -4.90 2.35
N VAL A 328 1.54 -5.78 3.34
CA VAL A 328 2.73 -6.06 4.16
C VAL A 328 3.84 -6.70 3.33
N ASN A 329 3.51 -7.55 2.37
CA ASN A 329 4.48 -8.12 1.42
C ASN A 329 5.05 -7.07 0.47
N GLN A 330 4.22 -6.12 0.01
CA GLN A 330 4.70 -4.97 -0.76
C GLN A 330 5.69 -4.13 0.06
N VAL A 331 5.37 -3.86 1.32
CA VAL A 331 6.26 -3.18 2.27
C VAL A 331 7.57 -3.96 2.44
N ALA A 332 7.49 -5.26 2.70
CA ALA A 332 8.67 -6.13 2.86
C ALA A 332 9.57 -6.11 1.62
N ARG A 333 8.97 -6.12 0.42
CA ARG A 333 9.70 -6.01 -0.84
C ARG A 333 10.39 -4.67 -1.01
N ILE A 334 9.75 -3.57 -0.63
CA ILE A 334 10.33 -2.22 -0.71
C ILE A 334 11.51 -2.09 0.23
N VAL A 335 11.41 -2.57 1.47
CA VAL A 335 12.48 -2.42 2.48
C VAL A 335 13.60 -3.44 2.35
N SER A 336 13.47 -4.47 1.50
CA SER A 336 14.53 -5.48 1.32
C SER A 336 15.80 -4.95 0.65
N GLY A 337 15.78 -3.70 0.14
CA GLY A 337 16.97 -2.99 -0.32
C GLY A 337 17.76 -2.28 0.78
N TYR A 338 17.28 -2.27 2.02
CA TYR A 338 17.96 -1.62 3.14
C TYR A 338 19.33 -2.24 3.42
N GLY A 339 20.36 -1.40 3.53
CA GLY A 339 21.72 -1.86 3.80
C GLY A 339 22.41 -2.59 2.64
N ALA A 340 21.75 -2.70 1.48
CA ALA A 340 22.41 -3.16 0.27
C ALA A 340 23.41 -2.08 -0.18
N SER A 341 24.71 -2.41 -0.15
CA SER A 341 25.76 -1.49 -0.63
C SER A 341 25.47 -1.14 -2.10
N PRO A 342 25.55 0.14 -2.52
CA PRO A 342 25.38 0.49 -3.92
C PRO A 342 26.56 -0.09 -4.68
N THR A 343 26.41 -1.33 -5.17
CA THR A 343 27.37 -1.90 -6.08
C THR A 343 27.25 -1.08 -7.34
N ALA A 344 28.21 -0.17 -7.53
CA ALA A 344 28.36 0.59 -8.74
C ALA A 344 28.35 -0.40 -9.90
N THR A 345 27.31 -0.34 -10.72
CA THR A 345 27.31 -0.94 -12.05
C THR A 345 28.38 -0.19 -12.84
N LEU A 346 29.64 -0.61 -12.71
CA LEU A 346 30.73 -0.13 -13.54
C LEU A 346 30.46 -0.65 -14.95
N THR A 347 29.87 0.19 -15.78
CA THR A 347 29.92 0.07 -17.23
C THR A 347 31.39 0.22 -17.65
N THR A 348 32.13 -0.89 -17.70
CA THR A 348 33.47 -0.91 -18.27
C THR A 348 33.35 -0.97 -19.79
N THR A 349 33.52 0.18 -20.44
CA THR A 349 33.88 0.29 -21.86
C THR A 349 35.19 -0.49 -22.10
N PRO A 350 35.32 -1.35 -23.12
CA PRO A 350 36.57 -2.07 -23.35
C PRO A 350 37.62 -1.13 -23.97
N GLY A 351 38.53 -0.61 -23.13
CA GLY A 351 39.82 -0.10 -23.56
C GLY A 351 40.79 -1.26 -23.74
N SER A 352 41.30 -1.42 -24.95
CA SER A 352 42.27 -2.45 -25.34
C SER A 352 43.55 -2.37 -24.50
N LYS A 353 43.78 -3.39 -23.66
CA LYS A 353 45.12 -3.81 -23.23
C LYS A 353 45.19 -5.33 -23.10
N THR A 354 46.06 -5.87 -23.94
CA THR A 354 46.50 -7.26 -24.04
C THR A 354 47.10 -7.74 -22.72
N THR A 355 46.52 -8.75 -22.06
CA THR A 355 47.29 -9.65 -21.19
C THR A 355 46.62 -11.03 -21.07
N THR A 356 47.48 -12.02 -21.28
CA THR A 356 47.46 -13.48 -21.22
C THR A 356 46.31 -14.18 -20.46
N THR A 357 45.68 -15.09 -21.19
CA THR A 357 44.64 -16.05 -20.78
C THR A 357 45.16 -17.05 -19.73
N THR A 358 44.40 -17.25 -18.64
CA THR A 358 44.43 -18.50 -17.87
C THR A 358 42.99 -18.92 -17.60
N THR A 359 42.50 -19.84 -18.42
CA THR A 359 41.16 -20.44 -18.33
C THR A 359 41.13 -21.41 -17.15
N THR A 360 40.44 -21.03 -16.08
CA THR A 360 39.89 -21.97 -15.09
C THR A 360 38.39 -22.08 -15.33
N THR A 361 37.97 -23.11 -16.06
CA THR A 361 36.57 -23.50 -16.20
C THR A 361 36.11 -24.18 -14.91
N THR A 362 35.58 -23.40 -13.97
CA THR A 362 34.70 -23.94 -12.92
C THR A 362 33.29 -24.04 -13.50
N THR A 363 32.84 -25.26 -13.76
CA THR A 363 31.45 -25.56 -14.12
C THR A 363 30.56 -25.14 -12.95
N ALA A 364 29.87 -23.99 -13.06
CA ALA A 364 28.96 -23.53 -12.03
C ALA A 364 27.78 -24.51 -11.91
N LEU A 365 27.48 -24.96 -10.69
CA LEU A 365 26.34 -25.81 -10.37
C LEU A 365 25.22 -24.97 -9.76
N ALA A 366 23.95 -25.31 -10.05
CA ALA A 366 22.79 -24.66 -9.44
C ALA A 366 22.64 -25.11 -7.97
N PRO A 367 22.42 -24.21 -7.01
CA PRO A 367 22.15 -24.60 -5.62
C PRO A 367 20.85 -25.39 -5.49
N LEU A 368 20.64 -26.09 -4.36
CA LEU A 368 19.36 -26.74 -4.07
C LEU A 368 18.22 -25.70 -4.14
N TYR A 369 17.11 -26.06 -4.80
CA TYR A 369 16.01 -25.16 -5.17
C TYR A 369 16.37 -24.04 -6.17
N GLY A 370 17.57 -24.04 -6.73
CA GLY A 370 17.97 -23.16 -7.82
C GLY A 370 17.43 -23.62 -9.18
N GLN A 371 17.26 -22.69 -10.11
CA GLN A 371 16.92 -23.02 -11.50
C GLN A 371 18.09 -23.74 -12.17
N CYS A 372 17.79 -24.86 -12.81
CA CYS A 372 18.76 -25.73 -13.49
C CYS A 372 18.38 -26.01 -14.94
N GLY A 373 17.37 -25.34 -15.49
CA GLY A 373 16.95 -25.52 -16.87
C GLY A 373 15.72 -24.72 -17.25
N GLY A 374 15.35 -24.83 -18.53
CA GLY A 374 14.25 -24.09 -19.16
C GLY A 374 14.66 -23.48 -20.50
N ILE A 375 13.73 -23.37 -21.45
CA ILE A 375 13.95 -22.65 -22.71
C ILE A 375 14.39 -21.22 -22.40
N GLY A 376 15.57 -20.83 -22.91
CA GLY A 376 16.17 -19.51 -22.68
C GLY A 376 17.05 -19.41 -21.43
N TRP A 377 17.17 -20.47 -20.63
CA TRP A 377 18.10 -20.50 -19.48
C TRP A 377 19.54 -20.67 -19.96
N THR A 378 20.42 -19.76 -19.52
CA THR A 378 21.86 -19.76 -19.85
C THR A 378 22.76 -20.07 -18.64
N GLY A 379 22.15 -20.35 -17.47
CA GLY A 379 22.87 -20.66 -16.25
C GLY A 379 23.20 -22.15 -16.09
N PRO A 380 23.60 -22.58 -14.88
CA PRO A 380 23.93 -23.97 -14.57
C PRO A 380 22.83 -24.94 -14.98
N THR A 381 23.20 -26.05 -15.62
CA THR A 381 22.26 -27.13 -16.00
C THR A 381 22.38 -28.37 -15.11
N ALA A 382 23.31 -28.35 -14.16
CA ALA A 382 23.55 -29.40 -13.19
C ALA A 382 23.38 -28.87 -11.76
N CYS A 383 22.82 -29.70 -10.89
CA CYS A 383 22.55 -29.37 -9.50
C CYS A 383 23.74 -29.66 -8.60
N ALA A 384 24.06 -28.74 -7.68
CA ALA A 384 25.04 -28.94 -6.62
C ALA A 384 24.55 -30.00 -5.62
N THR A 385 23.23 -30.12 -5.47
CA THR A 385 22.57 -31.13 -4.64
C THR A 385 21.20 -31.43 -5.23
N GLY A 386 20.83 -32.72 -5.31
CA GLY A 386 19.56 -33.16 -5.87
C GLY A 386 19.58 -33.42 -7.39
N VAL A 387 18.40 -33.50 -7.99
CA VAL A 387 18.19 -33.73 -9.43
C VAL A 387 17.47 -32.52 -10.03
N CYS A 388 17.85 -32.17 -11.26
CA CYS A 388 17.17 -31.12 -12.01
C CYS A 388 15.82 -31.64 -12.53
N THR A 389 14.73 -31.14 -11.94
CA THR A 389 13.36 -31.58 -12.26
C THR A 389 12.65 -30.51 -13.06
N ALA A 390 12.18 -30.85 -14.27
CA ALA A 390 11.44 -29.94 -15.13
C ALA A 390 10.00 -29.77 -14.64
N TYR A 391 9.55 -28.52 -14.47
CA TYR A 391 8.16 -28.17 -14.13
C TYR A 391 7.39 -27.65 -15.35
N SER A 392 8.09 -27.01 -16.28
CA SER A 392 7.53 -26.54 -17.55
C SER A 392 8.62 -26.48 -18.62
N PRO A 393 8.28 -26.24 -19.89
CA PRO A 393 9.28 -26.04 -20.93
C PRO A 393 10.26 -24.89 -20.63
N TYR A 394 9.86 -23.92 -19.81
CA TYR A 394 10.65 -22.71 -19.50
C TYR A 394 11.33 -22.76 -18.12
N TYR A 395 11.11 -23.81 -17.32
CA TYR A 395 11.64 -23.86 -15.96
C TYR A 395 11.87 -25.29 -15.45
N ALA A 396 13.08 -25.53 -14.96
CA ALA A 396 13.47 -26.71 -14.19
C ALA A 396 14.24 -26.29 -12.94
N GLN A 397 14.11 -27.03 -11.83
CA GLN A 397 14.67 -26.69 -10.53
C GLN A 397 15.36 -27.88 -9.86
N CYS A 398 16.41 -27.63 -9.09
CA CYS A 398 17.09 -28.65 -8.29
C CYS A 398 16.28 -29.08 -7.07
N LEU A 399 15.94 -30.36 -6.97
CA LEU A 399 15.16 -30.93 -5.86
C LEU A 399 15.86 -32.14 -5.25
N LEU A 400 15.67 -32.40 -3.96
CA LEU A 400 16.12 -33.63 -3.33
C LEU A 400 15.34 -34.83 -3.88
N ILE A 401 16.02 -35.95 -4.08
CA ILE A 401 15.35 -37.23 -4.28
C ILE A 401 14.83 -37.65 -2.91
N VAL A 402 13.51 -37.73 -2.77
CA VAL A 402 12.82 -38.36 -1.62
C VAL A 402 12.55 -39.82 -1.92
#